data_AF-A0A351L9I7-F1
#
_entry.id   AF-A0A351L9I7-F1
#
_cell.length_a   1.000
_cell.length_b   1.000
_cell.length_c   1.000
_cell.angle_alpha   90.00
_cell.angle_beta   90.00
_cell.angle_gamma   90.00
#
_symmetry.space_group_name_H-M   'P 1'
#
loop_
_entity.id
_entity.type
_entity.pdbx_description
1 polymer ?
#
loop_
_entity_poly.entity_id
_entity_poly.type
_entity_poly.pdbx_seq_one_letter_code
_entity_poly.pdbx_strand_id
1 'polypeptide(L)'
;MKFVKIVLVALVLVLNLVIVQPSWAGKKFTQNPDYIEVTQALDSALQAQQTEGITPENVQKIANLQFQKYVIETGKNYGECRNETGKTLVIYGKKPKKSPSTYDNALYFLPDGETTDDGWDCDGIYLPSDAKVAGLKTPEGSSSSALAYKIVNGTRLVAKANPETSELQFNVPPAKLFKSGEANWLIPDTVQSLVDAGIAQAPIDD
;
A
#
# COMPACT_ATOMS: atom_id res chain seq x y z
N MET A 1 28.46 -15.42 -53.00
CA MET A 1 28.65 -14.20 -52.19
C MET A 1 27.35 -13.62 -51.62
N LYS A 2 26.27 -13.45 -52.41
CA LYS A 2 25.00 -12.88 -51.90
C LYS A 2 24.33 -13.74 -50.82
N PHE A 3 24.31 -15.06 -51.00
CA PHE A 3 23.69 -16.00 -50.05
C PHE A 3 24.37 -15.99 -48.67
N VAL A 4 25.71 -16.01 -48.65
CA VAL A 4 26.49 -15.92 -47.40
C VAL A 4 26.20 -14.61 -46.66
N LYS A 5 26.07 -13.48 -47.37
CA LYS A 5 25.72 -12.19 -46.76
C LYS A 5 24.31 -12.19 -46.16
N ILE A 6 23.33 -12.81 -46.84
CA ILE A 6 21.96 -12.94 -46.34
C ILE A 6 21.92 -13.78 -45.06
N VAL A 7 22.64 -14.91 -45.05
CA VAL A 7 22.75 -15.77 -43.86
C VAL A 7 23.40 -15.02 -42.70
N LEU A 8 24.46 -14.24 -42.96
CA LEU A 8 25.16 -13.46 -41.93
C LEU A 8 24.25 -12.38 -41.33
N VAL A 9 23.48 -11.66 -42.15
CA VAL A 9 22.53 -10.65 -41.68
C VAL A 9 21.41 -11.29 -40.86
N ALA A 10 20.86 -12.43 -41.31
CA ALA A 10 19.85 -13.16 -40.56
C ALA A 10 20.37 -13.64 -39.21
N LEU A 11 21.62 -14.14 -39.16
CA LEU A 11 22.25 -14.63 -37.95
C LEU A 11 22.50 -13.49 -36.94
N VAL A 12 22.92 -12.31 -37.40
CA VAL A 12 23.05 -11.11 -36.56
C VAL A 12 21.68 -10.66 -36.02
N LEU A 13 20.62 -10.75 -36.82
CA LEU A 13 19.27 -10.35 -36.40
C LEU A 13 18.70 -11.31 -35.34
N VAL A 14 18.91 -12.62 -35.52
CA VAL A 14 18.52 -13.64 -34.53
C VAL A 14 19.34 -13.51 -33.24
N LEU A 15 20.65 -13.26 -33.32
CA LEU A 15 21.47 -13.02 -32.11
C LEU A 15 21.00 -11.78 -31.33
N ASN A 16 20.61 -10.70 -32.02
CA ASN A 16 20.04 -9.53 -31.35
C ASN A 16 18.70 -9.85 -30.67
N LEU A 17 17.86 -10.70 -31.26
CA LEU A 17 16.58 -11.10 -30.66
C LEU A 17 16.74 -12.07 -29.48
N VAL A 18 17.83 -12.84 -29.41
CA VAL A 18 18.12 -13.75 -28.28
C VAL A 18 18.79 -13.03 -27.11
N ILE A 19 19.60 -12.00 -27.38
CA ILE A 19 20.34 -11.26 -26.34
C ILE A 19 19.50 -10.11 -25.75
N VAL A 20 18.62 -9.49 -26.53
CA VAL A 20 17.75 -8.42 -26.05
C VAL A 20 16.53 -9.05 -25.36
N GLN A 21 16.38 -8.81 -24.05
CA GLN A 21 15.18 -9.23 -23.32
C GLN A 21 13.93 -8.70 -24.04
N PRO A 22 12.87 -9.51 -24.21
CA PRO A 22 11.67 -9.10 -24.92
C PRO A 22 11.08 -7.87 -24.23
N SER A 23 11.16 -6.71 -24.89
CA SER A 23 10.71 -5.42 -24.35
C SER A 23 9.18 -5.31 -24.23
N TRP A 24 8.45 -6.35 -24.62
CA TRP A 24 6.99 -6.34 -24.78
C TRP A 24 6.22 -6.93 -23.61
N ALA A 25 6.90 -7.43 -22.59
CA ALA A 25 6.29 -7.76 -21.30
C ALA A 25 6.88 -6.84 -20.22
N GLY A 26 6.48 -5.55 -20.25
CA GLY A 26 6.81 -4.63 -19.16
C GLY A 26 6.39 -5.23 -17.81
N LYS A 27 7.25 -5.09 -16.80
CA LYS A 27 6.93 -5.59 -15.45
C LYS A 27 5.63 -4.92 -14.98
N LYS A 28 4.59 -5.69 -14.67
CA LYS A 28 3.24 -5.17 -14.39
C LYS A 28 3.19 -4.09 -13.31
N PHE A 29 4.10 -4.14 -12.34
CA PHE A 29 4.15 -3.17 -11.24
C PHE A 29 4.61 -1.76 -11.66
N THR A 30 5.26 -1.57 -12.82
CA THR A 30 5.73 -0.22 -13.22
C THR A 30 4.60 0.73 -13.57
N GLN A 31 3.39 0.20 -13.78
CA GLN A 31 2.16 0.98 -13.99
C GLN A 31 1.38 1.19 -12.69
N ASN A 32 1.83 0.60 -11.57
CA ASN A 32 1.19 0.78 -10.27
C ASN A 32 1.43 2.23 -9.77
N PRO A 33 0.39 2.99 -9.40
CA PRO A 33 0.54 4.34 -8.86
C PRO A 33 1.43 4.39 -7.60
N ASP A 34 1.33 3.39 -6.72
CA ASP A 34 2.17 3.30 -5.52
C ASP A 34 3.64 3.10 -5.89
N TYR A 35 3.94 2.31 -6.93
CA TYR A 35 5.32 2.11 -7.39
C TYR A 35 5.94 3.42 -7.89
N ILE A 36 5.18 4.18 -8.68
CA ILE A 36 5.59 5.47 -9.22
C ILE A 36 5.87 6.43 -8.07
N GLU A 37 4.94 6.53 -7.12
CA GLU A 37 5.05 7.43 -5.98
C GLU A 37 6.22 7.08 -5.06
N VAL A 38 6.36 5.81 -4.67
CA VAL A 38 7.45 5.33 -3.80
C VAL A 38 8.82 5.54 -4.46
N THR A 39 8.93 5.28 -5.77
CA THR A 39 10.19 5.49 -6.49
C THR A 39 10.57 6.96 -6.54
N GLN A 40 9.62 7.85 -6.84
CA GLN A 40 9.86 9.30 -6.83
C GLN A 40 10.25 9.83 -5.44
N ALA A 41 9.56 9.35 -4.39
CA ALA A 41 9.87 9.71 -3.01
C ALA A 41 11.24 9.19 -2.57
N LEU A 42 11.62 7.98 -2.99
CA LEU A 42 12.93 7.39 -2.72
C LEU A 42 14.05 8.19 -3.40
N ASP A 43 13.89 8.52 -4.68
CA ASP A 43 14.87 9.32 -5.42
C ASP A 43 15.07 10.70 -4.78
N SER A 44 13.98 11.35 -4.37
CA SER A 44 14.03 12.64 -3.69
C SER A 44 14.69 12.54 -2.30
N ALA A 45 14.42 11.47 -1.55
CA ALA A 45 15.05 11.25 -0.24
C ALA A 45 16.55 10.98 -0.36
N LEU A 46 16.98 10.22 -1.38
CA LEU A 46 18.40 9.98 -1.66
C LEU A 46 19.13 11.27 -2.06
N GLN A 47 18.50 12.12 -2.87
CA GLN A 47 19.05 13.42 -3.22
C GLN A 47 19.17 14.34 -2.00
N ALA A 48 18.14 14.42 -1.16
CA ALA A 48 18.18 15.20 0.08
C ALA A 48 19.28 14.73 1.03
N GLN A 49 19.49 13.41 1.16
CA GLN A 49 20.58 12.87 1.98
C GLN A 49 21.97 13.27 1.46
N GLN A 50 22.15 13.41 0.15
CA GLN A 50 23.42 13.90 -0.42
C GLN A 50 23.69 15.36 -0.07
N THR A 51 22.65 16.18 0.05
CA THR A 51 22.77 17.62 0.36
C THR A 51 22.79 17.93 1.85
N GLU A 52 22.01 17.20 2.65
CA GLU A 52 21.79 17.46 4.08
C GLU A 52 22.66 16.57 4.98
N GLY A 53 23.30 15.56 4.41
CA GLY A 53 24.10 14.56 5.14
C GLY A 53 23.25 13.43 5.73
N ILE A 54 23.94 12.49 6.38
CA ILE A 54 23.34 11.27 6.92
C ILE A 54 22.79 11.56 8.32
N THR A 55 21.46 11.58 8.45
CA THR A 55 20.75 11.64 9.74
C THR A 55 19.99 10.34 10.00
N PRO A 56 19.74 9.96 11.27
CA PRO A 56 18.96 8.76 11.59
C PRO A 56 17.55 8.77 10.96
N GLU A 57 16.92 9.95 10.90
CA GLU A 57 15.59 10.14 10.31
C GLU A 57 15.61 9.90 8.80
N ASN A 58 16.59 10.46 8.08
CA ASN A 58 16.73 10.25 6.63
C ASN A 58 17.06 8.79 6.30
N VAL A 59 17.90 8.14 7.10
CA VAL A 59 18.20 6.69 6.95
C VAL A 59 16.93 5.86 7.14
N GLN A 60 16.15 6.11 8.18
CA GLN A 60 14.90 5.38 8.43
C GLN A 60 13.89 5.61 7.30
N LYS A 61 13.74 6.84 6.81
CA LYS A 61 12.86 7.17 5.70
C LYS A 61 13.25 6.42 4.42
N ILE A 62 14.53 6.44 4.06
CA ILE A 62 15.05 5.73 2.88
C ILE A 62 14.83 4.22 3.02
N ALA A 63 15.14 3.64 4.19
CA ALA A 63 14.93 2.22 4.45
C ALA A 63 13.45 1.82 4.31
N ASN A 64 12.53 2.64 4.84
CA ASN A 64 11.09 2.41 4.70
C ASN A 64 10.64 2.46 3.23
N LEU A 65 11.11 3.43 2.45
CA LEU A 65 10.78 3.55 1.02
C LEU A 65 11.36 2.39 0.20
N GLN A 66 12.59 1.96 0.50
CA GLN A 66 13.20 0.78 -0.12
C GLN A 66 12.41 -0.50 0.19
N PHE A 67 11.96 -0.65 1.44
CA PHE A 67 11.11 -1.76 1.85
C PHE A 67 9.78 -1.75 1.09
N GLN A 68 9.08 -0.61 1.02
CA GLN A 68 7.84 -0.47 0.26
C GLN A 68 8.03 -0.81 -1.22
N LYS A 69 9.11 -0.30 -1.84
CA LYS A 69 9.45 -0.62 -3.23
C LYS A 69 9.64 -2.13 -3.42
N TYR A 70 10.40 -2.77 -2.54
CA TYR A 70 10.62 -4.21 -2.57
C TYR A 70 9.32 -5.01 -2.47
N VAL A 71 8.41 -4.60 -1.56
CA VAL A 71 7.09 -5.22 -1.40
C VAL A 71 6.28 -5.12 -2.70
N ILE A 72 6.26 -3.97 -3.36
CA ILE A 72 5.53 -3.80 -4.62
C ILE A 72 6.15 -4.61 -5.77
N GLU A 73 7.48 -4.72 -5.82
CA GLU A 73 8.19 -5.44 -6.89
C GLU A 73 8.07 -6.97 -6.78
N THR A 74 7.90 -7.48 -5.56
CA THR A 74 7.93 -8.93 -5.28
C THR A 74 6.60 -9.51 -4.83
N GLY A 75 5.69 -8.67 -4.33
CA GLY A 75 4.39 -9.06 -3.80
C GLY A 75 3.33 -9.25 -4.87
N LYS A 76 2.12 -9.56 -4.39
CA LYS A 76 0.92 -9.61 -5.22
C LYS A 76 0.57 -8.20 -5.73
N ASN A 77 -0.27 -8.10 -6.76
CA ASN A 77 -0.70 -6.80 -7.30
C ASN A 77 -1.83 -6.15 -6.47
N TYR A 78 -2.12 -6.66 -5.28
CA TYR A 78 -3.11 -6.18 -4.33
C TYR A 78 -2.55 -6.30 -2.90
N GLY A 79 -3.07 -5.52 -1.97
CA GLY A 79 -2.83 -5.66 -0.54
C GLY A 79 -3.81 -6.64 0.10
N GLU A 80 -3.36 -7.31 1.16
CA GLU A 80 -4.17 -8.21 1.98
C GLU A 80 -4.21 -7.68 3.40
N CYS A 81 -5.39 -7.73 4.03
CA CYS A 81 -5.57 -7.37 5.43
C CYS A 81 -6.07 -8.57 6.22
N ARG A 82 -5.38 -8.88 7.31
CA ARG A 82 -5.77 -9.89 8.29
C ARG A 82 -6.02 -9.26 9.64
N ASN A 83 -7.14 -9.61 10.24
CA ASN A 83 -7.55 -9.12 11.54
C ASN A 83 -7.33 -10.19 12.62
N GLU A 84 -6.47 -9.88 13.59
CA GLU A 84 -6.21 -10.69 14.79
C GLU A 84 -6.32 -9.79 16.05
N THR A 85 -7.24 -8.82 16.02
CA THR A 85 -7.37 -7.82 17.09
C THR A 85 -8.37 -8.20 18.18
N GLY A 86 -9.15 -9.26 18.00
CA GLY A 86 -10.26 -9.63 18.87
C GLY A 86 -11.52 -8.76 18.68
N LYS A 87 -11.53 -7.87 17.68
CA LYS A 87 -12.62 -6.93 17.37
C LYS A 87 -12.77 -6.77 15.86
N THR A 88 -13.93 -6.31 15.39
CA THR A 88 -14.10 -5.95 13.98
C THR A 88 -13.25 -4.73 13.62
N LEU A 89 -12.45 -4.84 12.57
CA LEU A 89 -11.71 -3.74 11.98
C LEU A 89 -12.51 -3.07 10.86
N VAL A 90 -12.20 -1.80 10.62
CA VAL A 90 -12.64 -1.11 9.41
C VAL A 90 -11.42 -0.94 8.51
N ILE A 91 -11.54 -1.43 7.29
CA ILE A 91 -10.48 -1.39 6.28
C ILE A 91 -10.92 -0.59 5.06
N TYR A 92 -9.95 -0.10 4.31
CA TYR A 92 -10.17 0.50 3.01
C TYR A 92 -9.96 -0.54 1.91
N GLY A 93 -10.79 -0.49 0.90
CA GLY A 93 -10.54 -1.21 -0.33
C GLY A 93 -11.31 -0.63 -1.51
N LYS A 94 -11.16 -1.31 -2.65
CA LYS A 94 -11.74 -0.87 -3.91
C LYS A 94 -13.25 -0.66 -3.81
N LYS A 95 -13.71 0.56 -4.09
CA LYS A 95 -15.15 0.87 -4.11
C LYS A 95 -15.91 0.05 -5.17
N PRO A 96 -17.18 -0.31 -4.93
CA PRO A 96 -17.98 -1.00 -5.93
C PRO A 96 -18.13 -0.19 -7.22
N LYS A 97 -18.12 -0.85 -8.38
CA LYS A 97 -18.21 -0.18 -9.70
C LYS A 97 -19.42 0.76 -9.86
N LYS A 98 -20.53 0.45 -9.16
CA LYS A 98 -21.79 1.22 -9.20
C LYS A 98 -21.95 2.15 -7.99
N SER A 99 -20.91 2.32 -7.17
CA SER A 99 -20.99 3.18 -5.99
C SER A 99 -21.16 4.64 -6.41
N PRO A 100 -22.10 5.39 -5.81
CA PRO A 100 -22.26 6.82 -6.04
C PRO A 100 -21.17 7.66 -5.35
N SER A 101 -20.31 7.04 -4.54
CA SER A 101 -19.21 7.71 -3.84
C SER A 101 -18.18 8.30 -4.81
N THR A 102 -17.79 9.55 -4.55
CA THR A 102 -16.74 10.29 -5.25
C THR A 102 -15.34 10.00 -4.72
N TYR A 103 -15.23 9.33 -3.57
CA TYR A 103 -13.95 8.90 -3.00
C TYR A 103 -13.33 7.77 -3.83
N ASP A 104 -12.01 7.63 -3.75
CA ASP A 104 -11.25 6.63 -4.53
C ASP A 104 -11.50 5.21 -4.02
N ASN A 105 -11.79 5.07 -2.73
CA ASN A 105 -12.03 3.82 -2.04
C ASN A 105 -13.32 3.84 -1.21
N ALA A 106 -13.65 2.70 -0.63
CA ALA A 106 -14.75 2.53 0.30
C ALA A 106 -14.28 1.84 1.58
N LEU A 107 -15.04 2.04 2.64
CA LEU A 107 -14.82 1.39 3.93
C LEU A 107 -15.54 0.04 3.96
N TYR A 108 -14.91 -0.93 4.62
CA TYR A 108 -15.43 -2.29 4.79
C TYR A 108 -15.18 -2.79 6.20
N PHE A 109 -16.08 -3.60 6.73
CA PHE A 109 -15.87 -4.34 7.97
C PHE A 109 -15.07 -5.62 7.68
N LEU A 110 -14.02 -5.85 8.49
CA LEU A 110 -13.27 -7.09 8.52
C LEU A 110 -13.42 -7.71 9.93
N PRO A 111 -14.22 -8.78 10.09
CA PRO A 111 -14.38 -9.45 11.39
C PRO A 111 -13.06 -9.98 11.95
N ASP A 112 -13.05 -10.28 13.25
CA ASP A 112 -11.86 -10.88 13.89
C ASP A 112 -11.59 -12.29 13.35
N GLY A 113 -10.31 -12.64 13.21
CA GLY A 113 -9.85 -13.91 12.66
C GLY A 113 -9.79 -13.94 11.13
N GLU A 114 -10.48 -13.02 10.47
CA GLU A 114 -10.67 -13.03 9.01
C GLU A 114 -9.50 -12.41 8.24
N THR A 115 -9.34 -12.87 7.00
CA THR A 115 -8.44 -12.30 5.99
C THR A 115 -9.25 -11.92 4.76
N THR A 116 -8.92 -10.79 4.14
CA THR A 116 -9.53 -10.38 2.87
C THR A 116 -9.29 -11.41 1.75
N ASP A 117 -10.30 -11.61 0.90
CA ASP A 117 -10.27 -12.55 -0.23
C ASP A 117 -9.11 -12.30 -1.22
N ASP A 118 -8.64 -13.38 -1.83
CA ASP A 118 -7.55 -13.39 -2.79
C ASP A 118 -7.93 -12.59 -4.06
N GLY A 119 -7.21 -11.49 -4.30
CA GLY A 119 -7.45 -10.61 -5.44
C GLY A 119 -8.32 -9.40 -5.14
N TRP A 120 -8.86 -9.32 -3.92
CA TRP A 120 -9.48 -8.11 -3.42
C TRP A 120 -8.43 -7.19 -2.79
N ASP A 121 -8.36 -5.95 -3.24
CA ASP A 121 -7.30 -5.01 -2.85
C ASP A 121 -7.65 -4.29 -1.54
N CYS A 122 -6.96 -4.68 -0.46
CA CYS A 122 -6.95 -3.91 0.78
C CYS A 122 -5.97 -2.74 0.64
N ASP A 123 -6.50 -1.52 0.64
CA ASP A 123 -5.71 -0.29 0.51
C ASP A 123 -5.13 0.18 1.86
N GLY A 124 -5.71 -0.27 2.98
CA GLY A 124 -5.30 0.17 4.31
C GLY A 124 -6.33 -0.05 5.41
N ILE A 125 -6.07 0.54 6.58
CA ILE A 125 -6.93 0.46 7.78
C ILE A 125 -7.46 1.83 8.15
N TYR A 126 -8.74 1.91 8.51
CA TYR A 126 -9.29 3.08 9.19
C TYR A 126 -8.96 3.02 10.68
N LEU A 127 -8.33 4.08 11.18
CA LEU A 127 -8.00 4.25 12.58
C LEU A 127 -8.95 5.30 13.17
N PRO A 128 -9.82 4.95 14.12
CA PRO A 128 -10.62 5.94 14.82
C PRO A 128 -9.72 6.89 15.63
N SER A 129 -10.29 8.03 16.00
CA SER A 129 -9.60 9.11 16.69
C SER A 129 -8.99 8.75 18.06
N ASP A 130 -9.51 7.70 18.69
CA ASP A 130 -9.06 7.17 19.97
C ASP A 130 -8.16 5.93 19.83
N ALA A 131 -7.83 5.51 18.59
CA ALA A 131 -6.96 4.38 18.34
C ALA A 131 -5.54 4.65 18.84
N LYS A 132 -5.04 3.75 19.68
CA LYS A 132 -3.64 3.71 20.07
C LYS A 132 -2.93 2.69 19.19
N VAL A 133 -1.90 3.12 18.46
CA VAL A 133 -1.12 2.25 17.56
C VAL A 133 0.33 2.24 18.01
N ALA A 134 0.87 1.05 18.29
CA ALA A 134 2.25 0.88 18.72
C ALA A 134 3.23 1.44 17.67
N GLY A 135 4.21 2.22 18.12
CA GLY A 135 5.21 2.84 17.24
C GLY A 135 4.72 4.03 16.41
N LEU A 136 3.42 4.36 16.47
CA LEU A 136 2.87 5.55 15.83
C LEU A 136 2.88 6.71 16.83
N LYS A 137 3.78 7.68 16.65
CA LYS A 137 3.72 8.92 17.41
C LYS A 137 2.62 9.81 16.82
N THR A 138 1.40 9.73 17.37
CA THR A 138 0.43 10.82 17.19
C THR A 138 1.03 12.05 17.86
N PRO A 139 1.25 13.18 17.16
CA PRO A 139 1.97 14.30 17.77
C PRO A 139 1.20 14.79 19.00
N GLU A 140 1.88 14.93 20.14
CA GLU A 140 1.28 15.42 21.38
C GLU A 140 0.57 16.76 21.10
N GLY A 141 -0.73 16.84 21.43
CA GLY A 141 -1.57 18.02 21.16
C GLY A 141 -2.21 18.07 19.76
N SER A 142 -1.98 17.08 18.90
CA SER A 142 -2.79 16.88 17.69
C SER A 142 -4.10 16.21 18.05
N SER A 143 -5.20 16.95 17.89
CA SER A 143 -6.56 16.48 18.15
C SER A 143 -6.81 15.06 17.67
N SER A 144 -7.58 14.34 18.47
CA SER A 144 -8.23 13.07 18.24
C SER A 144 -9.04 13.06 16.93
N SER A 145 -8.38 13.03 15.77
CA SER A 145 -9.00 12.85 14.46
C SER A 145 -8.75 11.46 13.95
N ALA A 146 -9.72 10.88 13.25
CA ALA A 146 -9.52 9.60 12.61
C ALA A 146 -8.44 9.71 11.52
N LEU A 147 -7.78 8.59 11.23
CA LEU A 147 -6.72 8.50 10.23
C LEU A 147 -6.99 7.34 9.27
N ALA A 148 -6.48 7.47 8.04
CA ALA A 148 -6.30 6.33 7.16
C ALA A 148 -4.85 5.85 7.19
N TYR A 149 -4.64 4.59 7.56
CA TYR A 149 -3.36 3.90 7.52
C TYR A 149 -3.21 3.22 6.16
N LYS A 150 -2.57 3.91 5.19
CA LYS A 150 -2.38 3.38 3.83
C LYS A 150 -1.24 2.37 3.81
N ILE A 151 -1.45 1.28 3.07
CA ILE A 151 -0.40 0.34 2.66
C ILE A 151 -0.18 0.41 1.14
N VAL A 152 0.90 -0.23 0.68
CA VAL A 152 1.16 -0.41 -0.75
C VAL A 152 0.70 -1.78 -1.21
N ASN A 153 0.35 -1.93 -2.49
CA ASN A 153 0.03 -3.23 -3.07
C ASN A 153 1.20 -4.22 -2.86
N GLY A 154 0.86 -5.51 -2.69
CA GLY A 154 1.80 -6.57 -2.36
C GLY A 154 2.03 -6.74 -0.86
N THR A 155 1.52 -5.81 -0.04
CA THR A 155 1.59 -5.89 1.42
C THR A 155 0.59 -6.91 1.96
N ARG A 156 1.05 -7.80 2.84
CA ARG A 156 0.17 -8.58 3.73
C ARG A 156 0.18 -7.96 5.13
N LEU A 157 -0.80 -7.11 5.39
CA LEU A 157 -0.97 -6.41 6.66
C LEU A 157 -1.67 -7.32 7.67
N VAL A 158 -1.06 -7.47 8.85
CA VAL A 158 -1.63 -8.19 9.98
C VAL A 158 -1.81 -7.21 11.12
N ALA A 159 -3.05 -7.03 11.55
CA ALA A 159 -3.42 -6.18 12.67
C ALA A 159 -3.65 -7.04 13.92
N LYS A 160 -2.95 -6.71 15.01
CA LYS A 160 -3.05 -7.38 16.31
C LYS A 160 -3.37 -6.39 17.40
N ALA A 161 -4.06 -6.82 18.44
CA ALA A 161 -4.17 -6.05 19.67
C ALA A 161 -3.12 -6.55 20.67
N ASN A 162 -2.38 -5.64 21.30
CA ASN A 162 -1.55 -5.99 22.44
C ASN A 162 -2.47 -6.41 23.61
N PRO A 163 -2.30 -7.61 24.17
CA PRO A 163 -3.18 -8.10 25.24
C PRO A 163 -3.06 -7.30 26.55
N GLU A 164 -1.92 -6.64 26.79
CA GLU A 164 -1.65 -5.87 27.99
C GLU A 164 -2.06 -4.40 27.85
N THR A 165 -1.77 -3.78 26.69
CA THR A 165 -1.98 -2.33 26.49
C THR A 165 -3.23 -2.00 25.67
N SER A 166 -3.86 -2.99 25.04
CA SER A 166 -4.94 -2.82 24.05
C SER A 166 -4.55 -1.97 22.82
N GLU A 167 -3.26 -1.70 22.62
CA GLU A 167 -2.77 -0.96 21.45
C GLU A 167 -2.80 -1.85 20.21
N LEU A 168 -3.17 -1.27 19.08
CA LEU A 168 -3.06 -1.91 17.78
C LEU A 168 -1.58 -2.03 17.38
N GLN A 169 -1.21 -3.18 16.85
CA GLN A 169 0.11 -3.49 16.34
C GLN A 169 -0.01 -3.97 14.91
N PHE A 170 0.83 -3.41 14.04
CA PHE A 170 0.93 -3.78 12.64
C PHE A 170 2.29 -4.40 12.36
N ASN A 171 2.32 -5.46 11.54
CA ASN A 171 3.56 -6.14 11.14
C ASN A 171 4.39 -5.33 10.13
N VAL A 172 3.83 -4.28 9.53
CA VAL A 172 4.49 -3.39 8.58
C VAL A 172 4.16 -1.93 8.89
N PRO A 173 5.10 -0.99 8.68
CA PRO A 173 4.82 0.44 8.83
C PRO A 173 3.85 0.93 7.73
N PRO A 174 3.18 2.08 7.93
CA PRO A 174 2.30 2.62 6.90
C PRO A 174 3.14 3.13 5.73
N ALA A 175 2.57 3.04 4.53
CA ALA A 175 3.08 3.79 3.39
C ALA A 175 2.86 5.29 3.61
N LYS A 176 1.65 5.64 4.03
CA LYS A 176 1.23 7.00 4.41
C LYS A 176 0.16 6.96 5.49
N LEU A 177 0.06 8.05 6.23
CA LEU A 177 -1.07 8.34 7.11
C LEU A 177 -1.80 9.54 6.52
N PHE A 178 -3.10 9.41 6.30
CA PHE A 178 -3.93 10.53 5.85
C PHE A 178 -4.87 10.99 6.95
N LYS A 179 -4.97 12.29 7.11
CA LYS A 179 -6.10 12.95 7.78
C LYS A 179 -7.19 13.25 6.76
N SER A 180 -8.38 13.54 7.28
CA SER A 180 -9.50 13.99 6.45
C SER A 180 -9.09 15.18 5.56
N GLY A 181 -9.33 15.07 4.26
CA GLY A 181 -9.00 16.08 3.26
C GLY A 181 -7.59 16.02 2.66
N GLU A 182 -6.67 15.20 3.20
CA GLU A 182 -5.31 15.03 2.64
C GLU A 182 -5.26 14.08 1.43
N ALA A 183 -6.24 13.18 1.34
CA ALA A 183 -6.45 12.27 0.21
C ALA A 183 -7.95 12.23 -0.15
N ASN A 184 -8.28 11.77 -1.36
CA ASN A 184 -9.67 11.53 -1.78
C ASN A 184 -10.23 10.23 -1.15
N TRP A 185 -10.07 10.08 0.16
CA TRP A 185 -10.48 8.94 0.97
C TRP A 185 -11.54 9.41 1.97
N LEU A 186 -12.60 8.62 2.17
CA LEU A 186 -13.58 8.91 3.20
C LEU A 186 -12.98 8.59 4.57
N ILE A 187 -12.69 9.61 5.37
CA ILE A 187 -12.17 9.47 6.74
C ILE A 187 -13.19 10.09 7.71
N PRO A 188 -14.16 9.31 8.21
CA PRO A 188 -15.20 9.81 9.09
C PRO A 188 -14.61 10.14 10.48
N ASP A 189 -14.88 11.33 11.02
CA ASP A 189 -14.40 11.71 12.36
C ASP A 189 -15.33 11.26 13.49
N THR A 190 -16.49 10.67 13.17
CA THR A 190 -17.50 10.24 14.15
C THR A 190 -17.98 8.82 13.87
N VAL A 191 -18.44 8.13 14.91
CA VAL A 191 -19.09 6.82 14.76
C VAL A 191 -20.36 6.92 13.92
N GLN A 192 -21.12 8.02 14.03
CA GLN A 192 -22.35 8.18 13.23
C GLN A 192 -22.04 8.30 11.75
N SER A 193 -21.04 9.11 11.36
CA SER A 193 -20.64 9.22 9.96
C SER A 193 -20.04 7.92 9.40
N LEU A 194 -19.49 7.06 10.26
CA LEU A 194 -19.08 5.71 9.90
C LEU A 194 -20.29 4.80 9.63
N VAL A 195 -21.34 4.88 10.46
CA VAL A 195 -22.61 4.14 10.26
C VAL A 195 -23.33 4.61 8.99
N ASP A 196 -23.43 5.92 8.80
CA ASP A 196 -24.09 6.53 7.64
C ASP A 196 -23.40 6.20 6.31
N ALA A 197 -22.12 5.80 6.35
CA ALA A 197 -21.39 5.35 5.18
C ALA A 197 -21.91 4.03 4.59
N GLY A 198 -22.81 3.32 5.28
CA GLY A 198 -23.43 2.09 4.77
C GLY A 198 -22.40 0.98 4.53
N ILE A 199 -21.47 0.83 5.47
CA ILE A 199 -20.29 -0.05 5.37
C ILE A 199 -20.73 -1.51 5.23
N ALA A 200 -20.22 -2.16 4.19
CA ALA A 200 -20.42 -3.59 3.95
C ALA A 200 -19.27 -4.40 4.57
N GLN A 201 -19.45 -5.72 4.71
CA GLN A 201 -18.35 -6.62 5.01
C GLN A 201 -17.41 -6.71 3.81
N ALA A 202 -16.10 -6.78 4.07
CA ALA A 202 -15.10 -7.08 3.04
C ALA A 202 -15.33 -8.51 2.51
N PRO A 203 -15.02 -8.78 1.22
CA PRO A 203 -14.85 -10.16 0.75
C PRO A 203 -13.77 -10.84 1.60
N ILE A 204 -14.09 -12.02 2.14
CA ILE A 204 -13.21 -12.82 3.01
C ILE A 204 -12.82 -14.10 2.27
N ASP A 205 -11.61 -14.57 2.54
CA ASP A 205 -11.11 -15.86 2.04
C ASP A 205 -11.79 -17.01 2.81
N ASP A 206 -12.29 -18.03 2.10
CA ASP A 206 -13.07 -19.16 2.65
C ASP A 206 -12.17 -20.30 3.21
#